data_AF-A0A848UUF9-F1
#
_entry.id   AF-A0A848UUF9-F1
#
_cell.length_a   1.000
_cell.length_b   1.000
_cell.length_c   1.000
_cell.angle_alpha   90.00
_cell.angle_beta   90.00
_cell.angle_gamma   90.00
#
_symmetry.space_group_name_H-M   'P 1'
#
loop_
_entity.id
_entity.type
_entity.pdbx_description
1 polymer ?
#
loop_
_entity_poly.entity_id
_entity_poly.type
_entity_poly.pdbx_seq_one_letter_code
_entity_poly.pdbx_strand_id
1 'polypeptide(L)'
;MIGLLLLIIASKCEHVVAQDTTRSAIALPIAFYLPETRWGFGAAGIINFNIQPQDTIAPPSQIQLGGAYTQEKQILAYLNYNLFWDQRKWNVSGELG
;
A
#
# COMPACT_ATOMS: atom_id res chain seq x y z
N MET A 1 -9.80 -20.91 -20.50
CA MET A 1 -8.41 -21.06 -20.02
C MET A 1 -8.30 -20.32 -18.70
N ILE A 2 -8.14 -21.03 -17.59
CA ILE A 2 -7.97 -20.43 -16.26
C ILE A 2 -6.46 -20.22 -16.08
N GLY A 3 -6.00 -18.98 -16.20
CA GLY A 3 -4.59 -18.61 -16.03
C GLY A 3 -4.17 -18.78 -14.58
N LEU A 4 -3.17 -19.63 -14.35
CA LEU A 4 -2.54 -19.87 -13.05
C LEU A 4 -1.74 -18.62 -12.65
N LEU A 5 -2.21 -17.88 -11.63
CA LEU A 5 -1.53 -16.72 -11.07
C LEU A 5 -0.42 -17.19 -10.10
N LEU A 6 0.85 -17.03 -10.50
CA LEU A 6 2.00 -17.29 -9.63
C LEU A 6 2.50 -15.95 -9.05
N LEU A 7 2.17 -15.69 -7.79
CA LEU A 7 2.70 -14.56 -7.02
C LEU A 7 4.02 -14.99 -6.36
N ILE A 8 5.16 -14.55 -6.90
CA ILE A 8 6.46 -14.73 -6.24
C ILE A 8 6.76 -13.45 -5.45
N ILE A 9 6.46 -13.47 -4.15
CA ILE A 9 6.85 -12.38 -3.24
C ILE A 9 8.29 -12.65 -2.78
N ALA A 10 9.26 -11.99 -3.40
CA ALA A 10 10.65 -11.99 -2.94
C ALA A 10 10.85 -10.85 -1.92
N SER A 11 10.44 -11.08 -0.67
CA SER A 11 10.69 -10.12 0.42
C SER A 11 12.11 -10.27 0.94
N LYS A 12 13.06 -9.46 0.44
CA LYS A 12 14.37 -9.31 1.11
C LYS A 12 14.89 -7.88 1.04
N CYS A 13 14.53 -7.14 2.09
CA CYS A 13 15.26 -6.09 2.82
C CYS A 13 14.23 -5.04 3.26
N GLU A 14 13.44 -5.40 4.27
CA GLU A 14 12.64 -4.43 5.00
C GLU A 14 13.59 -3.61 5.87
N HIS A 15 13.98 -2.42 5.39
CA HIS A 15 14.47 -1.38 6.27
C HIS A 15 13.22 -0.76 6.91
N VAL A 16 12.77 -1.35 8.01
CA VAL A 16 11.72 -0.81 8.85
C VAL A 16 12.24 0.54 9.36
N VAL A 17 11.84 1.64 8.72
CA VAL A 17 12.12 3.00 9.18
C VAL A 17 11.58 3.08 10.60
N ALA A 18 12.47 3.39 11.54
CA ALA A 18 12.26 3.31 12.99
C ALA A 18 10.83 3.70 13.39
N GLN A 19 10.06 2.70 13.86
CA GLN A 19 8.71 2.86 14.37
C GLN A 19 8.75 3.67 15.66
N ASP A 20 8.41 4.95 15.56
CA ASP A 20 7.88 5.67 16.71
C ASP A 20 6.44 5.16 16.92
N THR A 21 6.02 4.83 18.14
CA THR A 21 4.77 4.09 18.45
C THR A 21 3.50 4.67 17.81
N THR A 22 3.56 5.92 17.33
CA THR A 22 2.45 6.66 16.72
C THR A 22 2.44 6.64 15.18
N ARG A 23 3.54 6.25 14.51
CA ARG A 23 3.68 6.31 13.04
C ARG A 23 4.49 5.14 12.51
N SER A 24 3.97 4.44 11.51
CA SER A 24 4.70 3.39 10.80
C SER A 24 4.62 3.58 9.30
N ALA A 25 5.71 3.31 8.59
CA ALA A 25 5.75 3.33 7.14
C ALA A 25 6.55 2.12 6.65
N ILE A 26 6.03 1.42 5.65
CA ILE A 26 6.65 0.26 5.02
C ILE A 26 6.62 0.47 3.52
N ALA A 27 7.75 0.19 2.87
CA ALA A 27 7.84 0.13 1.42
C ALA A 27 8.07 -1.33 1.00
N LEU A 28 7.27 -1.83 0.06
CA LEU A 28 7.28 -3.20 -0.42
C LEU A 28 7.60 -3.21 -1.92
N PRO A 29 8.73 -3.78 -2.35
CA PRO A 29 8.97 -4.02 -3.77
C PRO A 29 7.98 -5.08 -4.28
N ILE A 30 7.49 -4.88 -5.50
CA ILE A 30 6.54 -5.78 -6.16
C ILE A 30 7.17 -6.29 -7.45
N ALA A 31 7.12 -7.61 -7.64
CA ALA A 31 7.35 -8.25 -8.93
C ALA A 31 6.25 -9.28 -9.15
N PHE A 32 5.63 -9.26 -10.33
CA PHE A 32 4.58 -10.20 -10.70
C PHE A 32 4.69 -10.60 -12.16
N TYR A 33 4.02 -11.68 -12.54
CA TYR A 33 3.88 -12.11 -13.92
C TYR A 33 2.41 -12.36 -14.22
N LEU A 34 1.84 -11.62 -15.18
CA LEU A 34 0.52 -11.87 -15.72
C LEU A 34 0.66 -12.46 -17.13
N PRO A 35 -0.15 -13.48 -17.51
CA PRO A 35 -0.13 -13.99 -18.87
C PRO A 35 -0.52 -12.93 -19.91
N GLU A 36 -1.25 -11.89 -19.51
CA GLU A 36 -1.70 -10.80 -20.37
C GLU A 36 -0.61 -9.73 -20.59
N THR A 37 0.15 -9.36 -19.55
CA THR A 37 1.09 -8.22 -19.59
C THR A 37 2.55 -8.59 -19.33
N ARG A 38 2.84 -9.90 -19.21
CA ARG A 38 4.14 -10.48 -18.82
C ARG A 38 4.60 -9.94 -17.46
N TRP A 39 5.91 -9.82 -17.28
CA TRP A 39 6.50 -9.32 -16.05
C TRP A 39 6.10 -7.87 -15.79
N GLY A 40 5.68 -7.60 -14.56
CA GLY A 40 5.54 -6.27 -14.01
C GLY A 40 6.44 -6.09 -12.80
N PHE A 41 7.02 -4.89 -12.70
CA PHE A 41 7.87 -4.47 -11.59
C PHE A 41 7.33 -3.18 -11.02
N GLY A 42 7.30 -3.10 -9.70
CA GLY A 42 6.70 -1.98 -9.01
C GLY A 42 7.12 -1.88 -7.57
N ALA A 43 6.48 -0.97 -6.87
CA ALA A 43 6.60 -0.82 -5.44
C ALA A 43 5.28 -0.33 -4.85
N ALA A 44 5.05 -0.70 -3.60
CA ALA A 44 3.97 -0.20 -2.77
C ALA A 44 4.54 0.48 -1.55
N GLY A 45 3.84 1.49 -1.05
CA GLY A 45 4.07 2.10 0.25
C GLY A 45 2.81 2.00 1.09
N ILE A 46 2.95 1.59 2.34
CA ILE A 46 1.89 1.62 3.34
C ILE A 46 2.36 2.55 4.46
N ILE A 47 1.55 3.56 4.77
CA ILE A 47 1.82 4.55 5.80
C ILE A 47 0.64 4.53 6.78
N ASN A 48 0.92 4.25 8.05
CA ASN A 48 -0.04 4.36 9.15
C ASN A 48 0.37 5.50 10.07
N PHE A 49 -0.59 6.35 10.43
CA PHE A 49 -0.36 7.49 11.30
C PHE A 49 -1.65 7.87 12.03
N ASN A 50 -1.50 8.44 13.22
CA ASN A 50 -2.63 9.04 13.93
C ASN A 50 -2.69 10.53 13.59
N ILE A 51 -3.84 11.00 13.07
CA ILE A 51 -4.06 12.43 12.79
C ILE A 51 -4.05 13.24 14.09
N GLN A 52 -4.60 12.67 15.17
CA GLN A 52 -4.58 13.24 16.53
C GLN A 52 -3.86 12.27 17.45
N PRO A 53 -2.60 12.53 17.84
CA PRO A 53 -1.83 11.62 18.70
C PRO A 53 -2.44 11.38 20.08
N GLN A 54 -3.26 12.33 20.56
CA GLN A 54 -3.94 12.24 21.86
C GLN A 54 -5.25 11.43 21.80
N ASP A 55 -5.68 11.04 20.60
CA ASP A 55 -6.90 10.27 20.39
C ASP A 55 -6.62 8.78 20.60
N THR A 56 -7.13 8.25 21.72
CA THR A 56 -7.05 6.83 22.08
C THR A 56 -8.23 6.02 21.56
N ILE A 57 -9.21 6.65 20.92
CA ILE A 57 -10.47 6.04 20.47
C ILE A 57 -10.42 5.76 18.97
N ALA A 58 -9.91 6.70 18.18
CA ALA A 58 -9.81 6.53 16.73
C ALA A 58 -8.71 5.52 16.35
N PRO A 59 -8.96 4.60 15.40
CA PRO A 59 -7.91 3.78 14.83
C PRO A 59 -6.90 4.64 14.05
N PRO A 60 -5.66 4.16 13.84
CA PRO A 60 -4.69 4.83 12.99
C PRO A 60 -5.25 5.05 11.58
N SER A 61 -5.01 6.24 11.04
CA SER A 61 -5.26 6.52 9.62
C SER A 61 -4.22 5.81 8.77
N GLN A 62 -4.63 5.35 7.59
CA GLN A 62 -3.78 4.58 6.71
C GLN A 62 -3.86 5.13 5.28
N ILE A 63 -2.70 5.20 4.63
CA ILE A 63 -2.57 5.45 3.20
C ILE A 63 -1.73 4.33 2.62
N GLN A 64 -2.27 3.63 1.61
CA GLN A 64 -1.55 2.66 0.80
C GLN A 64 -1.49 3.20 -0.61
N LEU A 65 -0.30 3.31 -1.17
CA LEU A 65 -0.11 3.64 -2.56
C LEU A 65 0.75 2.58 -3.22
N GLY A 66 0.59 2.38 -4.50
CA GLY A 66 1.56 1.62 -5.24
C GLY A 66 1.45 1.83 -6.72
N GLY A 67 2.48 1.40 -7.40
CA GLY A 67 2.56 1.47 -8.84
C GLY A 67 3.47 0.40 -9.39
N ALA A 68 3.15 -0.05 -10.58
CA ALA A 68 3.93 -1.02 -11.31
C ALA A 68 3.97 -0.69 -12.79
N TYR A 69 5.08 -1.04 -13.42
CA TYR A 69 5.30 -0.93 -14.85
C TYR A 69 5.47 -2.33 -15.43
N THR A 70 4.74 -2.62 -16.50
CA THR A 70 4.78 -3.91 -17.19
C THR A 70 5.63 -3.86 -18.45
N GLN A 71 6.13 -5.01 -18.90
CA GLN A 71 6.88 -5.11 -20.16
C GLN A 71 6.06 -4.68 -21.38
N GLU A 72 4.74 -4.85 -21.32
CA GLU A 72 3.81 -4.43 -22.37
C GLU A 72 3.44 -2.93 -22.27
N LYS A 73 4.24 -2.13 -21.55
CA LYS A 73 4.13 -0.66 -21.43
C LYS A 73 2.85 -0.16 -20.75
N GLN A 74 2.20 -1.02 -19.97
CA GLN A 74 1.08 -0.61 -19.11
C GLN A 74 1.61 -0.10 -17.77
N ILE A 75 1.11 1.06 -17.35
CA ILE A 75 1.31 1.62 -16.02
C ILE A 75 0.11 1.19 -15.17
N LEU A 76 0.39 0.58 -14.03
CA LEU A 76 -0.56 0.32 -12.96
C LEU A 76 -0.27 1.30 -11.84
N ALA A 77 -1.29 1.99 -11.35
CA ALA A 77 -1.19 2.84 -10.18
C ALA A 77 -2.43 2.61 -9.33
N TYR A 78 -2.24 2.56 -8.01
CA TYR A 78 -3.33 2.44 -7.07
C TYR A 78 -3.05 3.29 -5.83
N LEU A 79 -4.11 3.85 -5.27
CA LEU A 79 -4.09 4.67 -4.08
C LEU A 79 -5.33 4.35 -3.25
N ASN A 80 -5.11 3.75 -2.09
CA ASN A 80 -6.11 3.47 -1.08
C ASN A 80 -5.84 4.34 0.14
N TYR A 81 -6.84 5.04 0.63
CA TYR A 81 -6.70 5.88 1.82
C TYR A 81 -7.90 5.69 2.74
N ASN A 82 -7.64 5.74 4.03
CA ASN A 82 -8.63 5.65 5.08
C ASN A 82 -8.20 6.58 6.22
N LEU A 83 -8.85 7.73 6.33
CA LEU A 83 -8.46 8.83 7.20
C LEU A 83 -9.54 9.06 8.25
N PHE A 84 -9.14 9.04 9.52
CA PHE A 84 -10.03 9.26 10.67
C PHE A 84 -9.60 10.49 11.47
N TRP A 85 -10.55 11.38 11.77
CA TRP A 85 -10.30 12.54 12.64
C TRP A 85 -11.47 12.81 13.60
N ASP A 86 -11.16 13.58 14.67
CA ASP A 86 -12.10 13.93 15.75
C ASP A 86 -12.76 12.70 16.38
N GLN A 87 -11.97 11.79 16.95
CA GLN A 87 -12.47 10.59 17.66
C GLN A 87 -13.39 9.73 16.79
N ARG A 88 -13.03 9.56 15.51
CA ARG A 88 -13.77 8.78 14.51
C ARG A 88 -15.13 9.38 14.11
N LYS A 89 -15.46 10.61 14.49
CA LYS A 89 -16.69 11.27 14.01
C LYS A 89 -16.68 11.48 12.51
N TRP A 90 -15.51 11.66 11.94
CA TRP A 90 -15.34 11.83 10.50
C TRP A 90 -14.40 10.77 9.98
N ASN A 91 -14.83 10.15 8.88
CA ASN A 91 -14.06 9.18 8.14
C ASN A 91 -14.10 9.55 6.67
N VAL A 92 -12.94 9.54 6.03
CA VAL A 92 -12.82 9.65 4.58
C VAL A 92 -11.98 8.50 4.08
N SER A 93 -12.66 7.61 3.35
CA SER A 93 -12.06 6.43 2.74
C SER A 93 -12.28 6.45 1.23
N GLY A 94 -11.28 5.98 0.48
CA GLY A 94 -11.38 5.84 -0.96
C GLY A 94 -10.32 4.91 -1.53
N GLU A 95 -10.60 4.46 -2.74
CA GLU A 95 -9.72 3.65 -3.58
C GLU A 95 -9.72 4.28 -4.97
N LEU A 96 -8.52 4.43 -5.55
CA LEU A 96 -8.30 5.04 -6.85
C LEU A 96 -7.24 4.22 -7.60
N GLY A 97 -7.59 3.64 -8.75
CA GLY A 97 -6.71 2.81 -9.57
C GLY A 97 -7.39 2.29 -10.83
#